data_AF-V6KS71-F1
#
_entry.id   AF-V6KS71-F1
#
_cell.length_a   1.000
_cell.length_b   1.000
_cell.length_c   1.000
_cell.angle_alpha   90.00
_cell.angle_beta   90.00
_cell.angle_gamma   90.00
#
_symmetry.space_group_name_H-M   'P 1'
#
loop_
_entity.id
_entity.type
_entity.pdbx_description
1 polymer ?
#
loop_
_entity_poly.entity_id
_entity_poly.type
_entity_poly.pdbx_seq_one_letter_code
_entity_poly.pdbx_strand_id
1 'polypeptide(L)' 'MAYDEVLAERIKERLEPSGVTAKKMFGGITFLLQGNALANLYDEGLMVRVGPDGMDEALSRPGTKQLVFRGKE' A
#
# COMPACT_ATOMS: atom_id res chain seq x y z
N MET A 1 -6.57 7.53 -14.15
CA MET A 1 -5.91 6.20 -14.11
C MET A 1 -6.17 5.59 -12.74
N ALA A 2 -6.16 4.27 -12.63
CA ALA A 2 -6.41 3.58 -11.36
C ALA A 2 -5.30 3.80 -10.31
N TYR A 3 -4.07 4.05 -10.75
CA TYR A 3 -2.88 4.32 -9.92
C TYR A 3 -1.72 4.82 -10.81
N ASP A 4 -0.61 5.26 -10.20
CA ASP A 4 0.63 5.60 -10.90
C ASP A 4 1.45 4.33 -11.22
N GLU A 5 1.54 3.98 -12.51
CA GLU A 5 2.25 2.78 -12.97
C GLU A 5 3.77 2.85 -12.76
N VAL A 6 4.37 4.03 -12.82
CA VAL A 6 5.82 4.21 -12.59
C VAL A 6 6.12 3.98 -11.12
N LEU A 7 5.29 4.52 -10.22
CA LEU A 7 5.41 4.24 -8.79
C LEU A 7 5.16 2.77 -8.48
N ALA A 8 4.21 2.13 -9.15
CA ALA A 8 3.92 0.70 -8.98
C ALA A 8 5.13 -0.18 -9.30
N GLU A 9 5.78 0.03 -10.46
CA GLU A 9 6.98 -0.73 -10.82
C GLU A 9 8.13 -0.46 -9.84
N ARG A 10 8.35 0.79 -9.40
CA ARG A 10 9.37 1.12 -8.39
C ARG A 10 9.17 0.42 -7.05
N ILE A 11 7.92 0.22 -6.62
CA ILE A 11 7.60 -0.51 -5.40
C ILE A 11 7.79 -2.00 -5.62
N LYS A 12 7.31 -2.54 -6.75
CA LYS A 12 7.45 -3.95 -7.11
C LYS A 12 8.91 -4.39 -7.16
N GLU A 13 9.79 -3.66 -7.85
CA GLU A 13 11.23 -3.95 -7.92
C GLU A 13 11.89 -4.01 -6.54
N ARG A 14 11.46 -3.16 -5.60
CA ARG A 14 12.00 -3.13 -4.23
C ARG A 14 11.51 -4.30 -3.37
N LEU A 15 10.29 -4.78 -3.63
CA LEU A 15 9.64 -5.79 -2.80
C LEU A 15 9.76 -7.21 -3.38
N GLU A 16 10.08 -7.35 -4.67
CA GLU A 16 10.27 -8.63 -5.35
C GLU A 16 11.29 -9.55 -4.64
N PRO A 17 12.45 -9.07 -4.14
CA PRO A 17 13.39 -9.92 -3.39
C PRO A 17 12.81 -10.50 -2.08
N SER A 18 11.76 -9.88 -1.54
CA SER A 18 11.06 -10.34 -0.33
C SER A 18 9.92 -11.33 -0.62
N GLY A 19 9.74 -11.75 -1.87
CA GLY A 19 8.67 -12.67 -2.27
C GLY A 19 7.30 -12.01 -2.36
N VAL A 20 7.25 -10.68 -2.50
CA VAL A 20 6.00 -9.94 -2.68
C VAL A 20 5.54 -10.04 -4.12
N THR A 21 4.25 -10.32 -4.31
CA THR A 21 3.59 -10.35 -5.62
C THR A 21 2.71 -9.13 -5.79
N ALA A 22 2.62 -8.58 -7.01
CA ALA A 22 1.76 -7.44 -7.32
C ALA A 22 0.57 -7.90 -8.17
N LYS A 23 -0.65 -7.55 -7.77
CA LYS A 23 -1.90 -7.91 -8.49
C LYS A 23 -2.77 -6.68 -8.71
N LYS A 24 -3.32 -6.53 -9.92
CA LYS A 24 -4.32 -5.50 -10.24
C LYS A 24 -5.65 -5.88 -9.58
N MET A 25 -6.06 -5.14 -8.56
CA MET A 25 -7.29 -5.37 -7.78
C MET A 25 -7.64 -4.17 -6.92
N PHE A 26 -8.90 -4.09 -6.48
CA PHE A 26 -9.42 -2.99 -5.64
C PHE A 26 -9.24 -1.59 -6.25
N GLY A 27 -9.38 -1.48 -7.58
CA GLY A 27 -9.21 -0.19 -8.26
C GLY A 27 -7.77 0.30 -8.29
N GLY A 28 -6.79 -0.57 -8.00
CA GLY A 28 -5.37 -0.23 -7.88
C GLY A 28 -4.46 -1.43 -8.17
N ILE A 29 -3.25 -1.37 -7.63
CA ILE A 29 -2.32 -2.50 -7.54
C ILE A 29 -2.08 -2.86 -6.07
N THR A 30 -2.33 -4.13 -5.73
CA THR A 30 -2.13 -4.66 -4.38
C THR A 30 -0.86 -5.48 -4.32
N PHE A 31 -0.03 -5.19 -3.33
CA PHE A 31 1.20 -5.91 -3.00
C PHE A 31 0.89 -6.96 -1.93
N LEU A 32 1.15 -8.22 -2.25
CA LEU A 32 0.79 -9.38 -1.46
C LEU A 32 2.05 -10.15 -1.05
N LEU A 33 2.22 -10.40 0.25
CA LEU A 33 3.23 -11.32 0.78
C LEU A 33 2.55 -12.59 1.25
N GLN A 34 2.89 -13.72 0.64
CA GLN A 34 2.27 -15.02 0.92
C GLN A 34 0.72 -14.97 0.90
N GLY A 35 0.16 -14.18 -0.03
CA GLY A 35 -1.29 -13.98 -0.16
C GLY A 35 -1.90 -12.92 0.77
N ASN A 36 -1.14 -12.34 1.69
CA ASN A 36 -1.61 -11.29 2.60
C ASN A 36 -1.32 -9.88 2.03
N ALA A 37 -2.31 -8.99 2.05
CA ALA A 37 -2.15 -7.62 1.60
C ALA A 37 -1.25 -6.81 2.53
N LEU A 38 -0.10 -6.37 1.99
CA LEU A 38 0.84 -5.47 2.64
C LEU A 38 0.55 -4.01 2.32
N ALA A 39 0.29 -3.72 1.04
CA ALA A 39 0.03 -2.38 0.57
C ALA A 39 -0.88 -2.39 -0.65
N ASN A 40 -1.57 -1.28 -0.87
CA ASN A 40 -2.37 -1.04 -2.07
C ASN A 40 -2.07 0.36 -2.58
N LEU A 41 -1.69 0.46 -3.84
CA LEU A 41 -1.53 1.73 -4.53
C LEU A 41 -2.76 1.96 -5.41
N TYR A 42 -3.43 3.09 -5.18
CA TYR A 42 -4.64 3.52 -5.88
C TYR A 42 -4.52 5.02 -6.21
N ASP A 43 -5.59 5.61 -6.74
CA ASP A 43 -5.61 6.98 -7.24
C ASP A 43 -5.33 8.05 -6.17
N GLU A 44 -5.70 7.82 -4.91
CA GLU A 44 -5.42 8.75 -3.82
C GLU A 44 -4.08 8.52 -3.11
N GLY A 45 -3.34 7.45 -3.46
CA GLY A 45 -2.01 7.18 -2.92
C GLY A 45 -1.78 5.72 -2.50
N LEU A 46 -0.84 5.54 -1.56
CA LEU A 46 -0.38 4.24 -1.09
C LEU A 46 -0.94 3.94 0.31
N MET A 47 -1.88 3.00 0.40
CA MET A 47 -2.25 2.37 1.66
C MET A 47 -1.15 1.38 2.06
N VAL A 48 -0.70 1.45 3.31
CA VAL A 48 0.30 0.52 3.87
C VAL A 48 -0.23 -0.08 5.16
N ARG A 49 -0.06 -1.39 5.34
CA ARG A 49 -0.31 -2.06 6.61
C ARG A 49 0.87 -1.82 7.56
N VAL A 50 0.60 -1.25 8.72
CA VAL A 50 1.63 -0.89 9.72
C VAL A 50 1.57 -1.72 11.00
N GLY A 51 0.62 -2.66 11.09
CA GLY A 51 0.37 -3.43 12.32
C GLY A 51 -0.37 -2.61 13.39
N PRO A 52 -0.77 -3.24 14.51
CA PRO A 52 -1.52 -2.57 15.56
C PRO A 52 -0.71 -1.47 16.27
N ASP A 53 0.59 -1.66 16.41
CA ASP A 53 1.47 -0.76 17.18
C ASP A 53 2.21 0.27 16.30
N GLY A 54 2.15 0.13 14.97
CA GLY A 54 2.92 0.96 14.04
C GLY A 54 2.22 2.25 13.60
N MET A 55 1.01 2.51 14.08
CA MET A 55 0.19 3.63 13.62
C MET A 55 0.80 4.99 13.96
N ASP A 56 1.21 5.20 15.22
CA ASP A 56 1.79 6.47 15.67
C ASP A 56 3.11 6.77 14.94
N GLU A 57 3.97 5.77 14.77
CA GLU A 57 5.21 5.91 14.00
C GLU A 57 4.91 6.27 12.55
N ALA A 58 3.96 5.58 11.91
CA ALA A 58 3.60 5.85 10.54
C ALA A 58 3.06 7.27 10.36
N LEU A 59 2.15 7.70 11.22
CA LEU A 59 1.55 9.04 11.18
C LEU A 59 2.53 10.18 11.49
N SER A 60 3.65 9.89 12.16
CA SER A 60 4.72 10.87 12.40
C SER A 60 5.48 11.25 11.12
N ARG A 61 5.37 10.46 10.05
CA ARG A 61 6.09 10.70 8.80
C ARG A 61 5.40 11.78 7.95
N PRO A 62 6.15 12.69 7.30
CA PRO A 62 5.55 13.68 6.42
C PRO A 62 4.75 13.04 5.28
N GLY A 63 3.54 13.57 5.03
CA GLY A 63 2.69 13.11 3.93
C GLY A 63 1.85 11.87 4.23
N THR A 64 1.85 11.37 5.47
CA THR A 64 0.96 10.28 5.89
C THR A 64 -0.35 10.81 6.46
N LYS A 65 -1.42 10.04 6.25
CA LYS A 65 -2.73 10.25 6.86
C LYS A 65 -3.33 8.90 7.18
N GLN A 66 -4.20 8.87 8.18
CA GLN A 66 -5.00 7.68 8.47
C GLN A 66 -5.91 7.38 7.29
N LEU A 67 -5.96 6.12 6.89
CA LEU A 67 -6.89 5.68 5.87
C LEU A 67 -8.29 5.60 6.49
N VAL A 68 -9.27 6.27 5.88
CA VAL A 68 -10.68 6.15 6.25
C VAL A 68 -11.38 5.39 5.13
N PHE A 69 -11.77 4.14 5.37
CA PHE A 69 -12.49 3.34 4.40
C PHE A 69 -13.98 3.31 4.73
N ARG A 70 -14.80 3.99 3.90
CA ARG A 70 -16.27 4.04 4.04
C ARG A 70 -16.75 4.55 5.41
N GLY A 71 -16.09 5.59 5.94
CA GLY A 71 -16.46 6.22 7.22
C GLY A 71 -16.08 5.42 8.46
N LYS A 72 -15.27 4.37 8.30
CA LYS A 72 -14.59 3.70 9.39
C LYS A 72 -13.09 3.88 9.24
N GLU A 73 -12.50 4.33 10.34
CA GLU A 73 -11.07 4.24 10.61
C GLU A 73 -10.62 2.78 10.79
#